data_AF-A0A164GDN0-F1
#
_entry.id   AF-A0A164GDN0-F1
#
_cell.length_a   1.000
_cell.length_b   1.000
_cell.length_c   1.000
_cell.angle_alpha   90.00
_cell.angle_beta   90.00
_cell.angle_gamma   90.00
#
_symmetry.space_group_name_H-M   'P 1'
#
loop_
_entity.id
_entity.type
_entity.pdbx_description
1 polymer ?
#
loop_
_entity_poly.entity_id
_entity_poly.type
_entity_poly.pdbx_seq_one_letter_code
_entity_poly.pdbx_strand_id
1 'polypeptide(L)'
;KIKFKSPSSFLNFKKMSNCVSQDIQYADIDYMDGRRDFTIDPVNFRDLPALVDEVKKGGLRFVIILDPAIANDYATYERGVALSVYAEWA
;
A
#
# COMPACT_ATOMS: atom_id res chain seq x y z
N LYS A 1 12.62 5.32 -8.42
CA LYS A 1 11.35 4.94 -7.75
C LYS A 1 10.41 6.13 -7.80
N ILE A 2 9.35 6.11 -8.61
CA ILE A 2 8.37 7.20 -8.63
C ILE A 2 7.46 6.99 -7.41
N LYS A 3 7.47 7.96 -6.49
CA LYS A 3 6.62 7.97 -5.30
C LYS A 3 5.35 8.73 -5.63
N PHE A 4 4.20 8.07 -5.46
CA PHE A 4 2.90 8.69 -5.61
C PHE A 4 2.31 8.93 -4.23
N LYS A 5 1.75 10.13 -4.04
CA LYS A 5 1.16 10.56 -2.76
C LYS A 5 -0.34 10.31 -2.69
N SER A 6 -0.95 9.88 -3.80
CA SER A 6 -2.37 9.56 -3.89
C SER A 6 -2.70 8.77 -5.18
N PRO A 7 -3.83 8.07 -5.23
CA PRO A 7 -4.31 7.41 -6.45
C PRO A 7 -4.42 8.35 -7.66
N SER A 8 -4.89 9.59 -7.44
CA SER A 8 -5.03 10.61 -8.50
C SER A 8 -3.69 11.01 -9.11
N SER A 9 -2.63 11.09 -8.29
CA SER A 9 -1.28 11.42 -8.78
C SER A 9 -0.73 10.34 -9.72
N PHE A 10 -1.07 9.08 -9.49
CA PHE A 10 -0.71 7.97 -10.37
C PHE A 10 -1.48 8.02 -11.69
N LEU A 11 -2.80 8.21 -11.66
CA LEU A 11 -3.62 8.29 -12.88
C LEU A 11 -3.16 9.43 -13.81
N ASN A 12 -2.80 10.58 -13.23
CA ASN A 12 -2.25 11.71 -13.99
C ASN A 12 -0.91 11.36 -14.64
N PHE A 13 -0.01 10.69 -13.91
CA PHE A 13 1.25 10.23 -14.48
C PHE A 13 1.02 9.26 -15.64
N LYS A 14 0.13 8.26 -15.47
CA LYS A 14 -0.16 7.28 -16.53
C LYS A 14 -0.73 7.93 -17.80
N LYS A 15 -1.56 8.97 -17.65
CA LYS A 15 -2.05 9.77 -18.80
C LYS A 15 -0.92 10.53 -19.51
N MET A 16 0.02 11.11 -18.76
CA MET A 16 1.18 11.83 -19.32
C MET A 16 2.23 10.89 -19.94
N SER A 17 2.41 9.71 -19.37
CA SER A 17 3.47 8.76 -19.75
C SER A 17 3.04 7.79 -20.85
N ASN A 18 2.06 8.12 -21.67
CA ASN A 18 1.41 7.22 -22.64
C ASN A 18 2.38 6.57 -23.67
N CYS A 19 3.63 7.04 -23.74
CA CYS A 19 4.69 6.49 -24.59
C CYS A 19 5.74 5.66 -23.84
N VAL A 20 5.58 5.41 -22.54
CA VAL A 20 6.52 4.66 -21.70
C VAL A 20 5.88 3.34 -21.27
N SER A 21 6.47 2.21 -21.68
CA SER A 21 6.05 0.89 -21.23
C SER A 21 6.37 0.70 -19.75
N GLN A 22 5.39 0.26 -18.97
CA GLN A 22 5.54 -0.07 -17.55
C GLN A 22 4.83 -1.41 -17.31
N ASP A 23 5.37 -2.25 -16.43
CA ASP A 23 4.75 -3.52 -16.04
C ASP A 23 4.19 -3.50 -14.61
N ILE A 24 4.86 -2.77 -13.71
CA ILE A 24 4.59 -2.81 -12.27
C ILE A 24 4.51 -1.40 -11.69
N GLN A 25 3.46 -1.14 -10.91
CA GLN A 25 3.35 0.03 -10.05
C GLN A 25 3.56 -0.35 -8.57
N TYR A 26 4.26 0.51 -7.83
CA TYR A 26 4.52 0.33 -6.39
C TYR A 26 3.82 1.40 -5.56
N ALA A 27 3.30 1.02 -4.38
CA ALA A 27 2.95 1.96 -3.32
C ALA A 27 3.94 1.82 -2.15
N ASP A 28 4.46 2.96 -1.70
CA ASP A 28 5.33 3.05 -0.51
C ASP A 28 4.48 3.20 0.76
N ILE A 29 5.11 3.27 1.94
CA ILE A 29 4.44 3.30 3.26
C ILE A 29 3.27 4.30 3.41
N ASP A 30 3.24 5.36 2.61
CA ASP A 30 2.22 6.42 2.67
C ASP A 30 0.79 5.92 2.39
N TYR A 31 0.61 4.71 1.82
CA TYR A 31 -0.74 4.16 1.61
C TYR A 31 -1.43 3.73 2.91
N MET A 32 -0.67 3.51 3.98
CA MET A 32 -1.16 2.97 5.24
C MET A 32 -1.73 4.07 6.15
N ASP A 33 -2.77 3.74 6.90
CA ASP A 33 -3.35 4.63 7.90
C ASP A 33 -2.42 4.74 9.12
N GLY A 34 -1.79 5.90 9.29
CA GLY A 34 -0.85 6.13 10.39
C GLY A 34 0.39 5.21 10.36
N ARG A 35 0.79 4.72 9.17
CA ARG A 35 1.88 3.74 8.98
C ARG A 35 1.64 2.38 9.65
N ARG A 36 0.38 2.01 9.87
CA ARG A 36 0.00 0.70 10.40
C ARG A 36 -0.09 -0.31 9.25
N ASP A 37 0.70 -1.37 9.31
CA ASP A 37 0.61 -2.45 8.33
C ASP A 37 -0.82 -3.00 8.20
N PHE A 38 -1.15 -3.48 7.00
CA PHE A 38 -2.47 -4.02 6.66
C PHE A 38 -3.64 -3.02 6.76
N THR A 39 -3.36 -1.72 6.72
CA THR A 39 -4.38 -0.66 6.68
C THR A 39 -4.30 0.18 5.40
N ILE A 40 -5.32 0.99 5.14
CA ILE A 40 -5.37 1.96 4.05
C ILE A 40 -5.72 3.33 4.63
N ASP A 41 -4.96 4.37 4.31
CA ASP A 41 -5.25 5.74 4.70
C ASP A 41 -6.64 6.15 4.14
N PRO A 42 -7.62 6.44 5.02
CA PRO A 42 -9.01 6.68 4.62
C PRO A 42 -9.23 8.05 3.96
N VAL A 43 -8.22 8.93 3.96
CA VAL A 43 -8.28 10.27 3.38
C VAL A 43 -7.53 10.30 2.05
N ASN A 44 -6.24 9.95 2.06
CA ASN A 44 -5.36 10.11 0.91
C ASN A 44 -5.40 8.92 -0.06
N PHE A 45 -5.75 7.73 0.43
CA PHE A 45 -5.69 6.47 -0.32
C PHE A 45 -7.01 5.68 -0.31
N ARG A 46 -8.13 6.32 0.03
CA ARG A 46 -9.46 5.68 0.08
C ARG A 46 -9.85 4.94 -1.20
N ASP A 47 -9.44 5.45 -2.36
CA ASP A 47 -9.77 4.91 -3.68
C ASP A 47 -8.67 3.96 -4.21
N LEU A 48 -7.67 3.63 -3.39
CA LEU A 48 -6.59 2.72 -3.76
C LEU A 48 -7.11 1.36 -4.26
N PRO A 49 -8.11 0.70 -3.62
CA PRO A 49 -8.64 -0.56 -4.14
C PRO A 49 -9.19 -0.44 -5.57
N ALA A 50 -9.98 0.60 -5.83
CA ALA A 50 -10.54 0.86 -7.16
C ALA A 50 -9.43 1.12 -8.20
N LEU A 51 -8.39 1.85 -7.80
CA LEU A 51 -7.22 2.06 -8.66
C LEU A 51 -6.51 0.74 -8.99
N VAL A 52 -6.28 -0.12 -8.00
CA VAL A 52 -5.64 -1.43 -8.23
C VAL A 52 -6.43 -2.26 -9.23
N ASP A 53 -7.77 -2.26 -9.15
CA ASP A 53 -8.63 -2.95 -10.09
C ASP A 53 -8.53 -2.39 -11.51
N GLU A 54 -8.51 -1.07 -11.67
CA GLU A 54 -8.33 -0.41 -12.98
C GLU A 54 -6.97 -0.72 -13.60
N VAL A 55 -5.91 -0.61 -12.80
CA VAL A 55 -4.52 -0.88 -13.20
C VAL A 55 -4.36 -2.33 -13.67
N LYS A 56 -4.93 -3.29 -12.91
CA LYS A 56 -4.94 -4.71 -13.28
C LYS A 56 -5.67 -4.99 -14.59
N LYS A 57 -6.83 -4.35 -14.82
CA LYS A 57 -7.55 -4.46 -16.10
C LYS A 57 -6.72 -3.96 -17.27
N GLY A 58 -5.86 -2.97 -17.04
CA GLY A 58 -4.91 -2.46 -18.02
C GLY A 58 -3.62 -3.28 -18.18
N GLY A 59 -3.55 -4.50 -17.62
CA GLY A 59 -2.38 -5.40 -17.75
C GLY A 59 -1.21 -5.09 -16.82
N LEU A 60 -1.32 -4.08 -15.96
CA LEU A 60 -0.28 -3.73 -14.99
C LEU A 60 -0.42 -4.55 -13.71
N ARG A 61 0.71 -4.87 -13.09
CA ARG A 61 0.77 -5.42 -11.73
C ARG A 61 0.92 -4.29 -10.72
N PHE A 62 0.36 -4.48 -9.52
CA PHE A 62 0.47 -3.52 -8.42
C PHE A 62 1.11 -4.21 -7.20
N VAL A 63 2.10 -3.57 -6.59
CA VAL A 63 2.85 -4.10 -5.44
C VAL A 63 2.81 -3.07 -4.31
N ILE A 64 2.51 -3.54 -3.11
CA ILE A 64 2.55 -2.74 -1.87
C ILE A 64 3.70 -3.21 -0.98
N ILE A 65 4.26 -2.30 -0.20
CA ILE A 65 5.21 -2.64 0.86
C ILE A 65 4.47 -3.10 2.13
N LEU A 66 5.10 -4.00 2.88
CA LEU A 66 4.77 -4.37 4.25
C LEU A 66 6.08 -4.43 5.03
N ASP A 67 6.07 -3.92 6.26
CA ASP A 67 7.20 -3.98 7.18
C ASP A 67 6.93 -5.02 8.29
N PRO A 68 7.97 -5.57 8.94
CA PRO A 68 7.78 -6.57 10.00
C PRO A 68 7.34 -5.95 11.34
N ALA A 69 7.49 -4.64 11.53
CA ALA A 69 7.23 -3.95 12.78
C ALA A 69 5.77 -3.49 12.88
N ILE A 70 4.97 -4.20 13.67
CA ILE A 70 3.54 -3.93 13.88
C ILE A 70 3.34 -2.89 15.00
N ALA A 71 2.66 -1.78 14.70
CA ALA A 71 2.25 -0.79 15.72
C ALA A 71 1.31 -1.41 16.76
N ASN A 72 1.27 -0.89 17.99
CA ASN A 72 0.70 -1.58 19.14
C ASN A 72 -0.75 -1.19 19.51
N ASP A 73 -1.50 -0.58 18.60
CA ASP A 73 -2.76 0.11 18.89
C ASP A 73 -3.97 -0.39 18.09
N TYR A 74 -3.90 -1.58 17.48
CA TYR A 74 -4.97 -2.08 16.60
C TYR A 74 -5.07 -3.61 16.53
N ALA A 75 -6.16 -4.11 15.94
CA ALA A 75 -6.54 -5.52 15.93
C ALA A 75 -5.46 -6.48 15.39
N THR A 76 -4.60 -6.05 14.46
CA THR A 76 -3.49 -6.89 14.00
C THR A 76 -2.49 -7.15 15.12
N TYR A 77 -2.20 -6.14 15.93
CA TYR A 77 -1.32 -6.28 17.09
C TYR A 77 -1.91 -7.21 18.14
N GLU A 78 -3.16 -6.98 18.51
CA GLU A 78 -3.86 -7.79 19.52
C GLU A 78 -3.89 -9.27 19.13
N ARG A 79 -4.15 -9.58 17.85
CA ARG A 79 -4.08 -10.95 17.34
C ARG A 79 -2.66 -11.53 17.41
N GLY A 80 -1.65 -10.72 17.12
CA GLY A 80 -0.25 -11.14 17.22
C GLY A 80 0.14 -11.50 18.66
N VAL A 81 -0.34 -10.73 19.64
CA VAL A 81 -0.12 -11.01 21.06
C VAL A 81 -0.83 -12.30 21.47
N ALA A 82 -2.09 -12.47 21.06
CA ALA A 82 -2.87 -13.67 21.38
C ALA A 82 -2.28 -14.98 20.80
N LEU A 83 -1.50 -14.87 19.72
CA LEU A 83 -0.84 -15.99 19.07
C LEU A 83 0.64 -16.17 19.46
N SER A 84 1.18 -15.30 20.33
CA SER A 84 2.59 -15.31 20.73
C SER A 84 3.57 -15.35 19.54
N VAL A 85 3.34 -14.49 18.53
CA VAL A 85 4.15 -14.46 17.29
C VAL A 85 5.19 -13.34 17.25
N TYR A 86 5.33 -12.57 18.33
CA TYR A 86 6.34 -11.51 18.43
C TYR A 86 7.69 -12.05 18.88
N ALA A 87 8.76 -11.42 18.43
CA ALA A 87 10.10 -11.73 18.91
C ALA A 87 10.22 -11.32 20.38
N GLU A 88 10.69 -12.25 21.21
CA GLU A 88 10.90 -12.08 22.65
C GLU A 88 12.37 -12.36 23.01
N TRP A 89 12.82 -11.85 24.15
CA TRP A 89 14.14 -12.18 24.69
C TRP A 89 14.16 -13.62 25.18
N ALA A 90 15.28 -14.32 24.96
CA ALA A 90 15.50 -15.69 25.44
C ALA A 90 16.06 -15.74 26.86
#